data_AF-A0A4R7NFP1-F1
#
_entry.id   AF-A0A4R7NFP1-F1
#
_cell.length_a   1.000
_cell.length_b   1.000
_cell.length_c   1.000
_cell.angle_alpha   90.00
_cell.angle_beta   90.00
_cell.angle_gamma   90.00
#
_symmetry.space_group_name_H-M   'P 1'
#
loop_
_entity.id
_entity.type
_entity.pdbx_description
1 polymer ?
#
loop_
_entity_poly.entity_id
_entity_poly.type
_entity_poly.pdbx_seq_one_letter_code
_entity_poly.pdbx_strand_id
1 'polypeptide(L)'
;MTLVVALILLMAMTALGVAGLQGAVLQERMARNVMDRQVAFQAAQAALEEGEWRLRHADYTLPAAQGGCTAPDCLRPSASHASQWSAAHWRREGLAYGDSGAPPLAGGSEPPRVTLAVRASVCPKTGAFCRVRVEMTAFGWGARSVTHAILERCVTLMLPRAAGEALIQARRALADNDDARVIHPLKGPSRPAWREVLR
;
A
#
# COMPACT_ATOMS: atom_id res chain seq x y z
N MET A 1 -8.01 55.41 -43.68
CA MET A 1 -8.93 54.93 -42.62
C MET A 1 -9.13 53.41 -42.65
N THR A 2 -9.13 52.76 -43.81
CA THR A 2 -9.28 51.30 -43.98
C THR A 2 -8.23 50.45 -43.25
N LEU A 3 -6.96 50.87 -43.24
CA LEU A 3 -5.87 50.18 -42.54
C LEU A 3 -6.11 50.02 -41.03
N VAL A 4 -6.70 51.03 -40.39
CA VAL A 4 -6.97 51.01 -38.94
C VAL A 4 -8.03 49.98 -38.59
N VAL A 5 -9.10 49.90 -39.39
CA VAL A 5 -10.17 48.91 -39.19
C VAL A 5 -9.66 47.49 -39.40
N ALA A 6 -8.85 47.26 -40.44
CA ALA A 6 -8.26 45.95 -40.71
C ALA A 6 -7.36 45.47 -39.55
N LEU A 7 -6.53 46.35 -38.99
CA LEU A 7 -5.69 46.07 -37.82
C LEU A 7 -6.49 45.68 -36.59
N ILE A 8 -7.57 46.42 -36.29
CA ILE A 8 -8.44 46.14 -35.14
C ILE A 8 -9.11 44.76 -35.29
N LEU A 9 -9.62 44.44 -36.47
CA LEU A 9 -10.26 43.14 -36.73
C LEU A 9 -9.26 41.97 -36.62
N LEU A 10 -8.05 42.14 -37.16
CA LEU A 10 -7.01 41.12 -37.09
C LEU A 10 -6.55 40.88 -35.64
N MET A 11 -6.42 41.96 -34.86
CA MET A 11 -6.13 41.87 -33.43
C MET A 11 -7.26 41.18 -32.66
N ALA A 12 -8.52 41.49 -32.95
CA ALA A 12 -9.67 40.84 -32.31
C ALA A 12 -9.72 39.34 -32.61
N MET A 13 -9.51 38.92 -33.87
CA MET A 13 -9.44 37.50 -34.24
C MET A 13 -8.29 36.77 -33.55
N THR A 14 -7.12 37.42 -33.45
CA THR A 14 -5.97 36.85 -32.74
C THR A 14 -6.27 36.68 -31.25
N ALA A 15 -6.91 37.66 -30.61
CA ALA A 15 -7.28 37.58 -29.20
C ALA A 15 -8.27 36.42 -28.94
N LEU A 16 -9.25 36.24 -29.82
CA LEU A 16 -10.19 35.10 -29.74
C LEU A 16 -9.48 33.76 -29.95
N GLY A 17 -8.56 33.68 -30.91
CA GLY A 17 -7.73 32.48 -31.14
C GLY A 17 -6.90 32.10 -29.91
N VAL A 18 -6.22 33.09 -29.30
CA VAL A 18 -5.42 32.87 -28.08
C VAL A 18 -6.29 32.45 -26.89
N ALA A 19 -7.46 33.06 -26.71
CA ALA A 19 -8.41 32.66 -25.66
C ALA A 19 -8.87 31.21 -25.81
N GLY A 20 -9.14 30.75 -27.04
CA GLY A 20 -9.46 29.34 -27.33
C GLY A 20 -8.31 28.38 -27.00
N LEU A 21 -7.07 28.75 -27.36
CA LEU A 21 -5.88 27.94 -27.06
C LEU A 21 -5.63 27.83 -25.55
N GLN A 22 -5.84 28.90 -24.78
CA GLN A 22 -5.71 28.86 -23.32
C GLN A 22 -6.69 27.86 -22.68
N GLY A 23 -7.93 27.78 -23.20
CA GLY A 23 -8.92 26.79 -22.78
C GLY A 23 -8.47 25.35 -23.08
N ALA A 24 -7.95 25.10 -24.29
CA ALA A 24 -7.44 23.79 -24.68
C ALA A 24 -6.27 23.33 -23.79
N VAL A 25 -5.34 24.22 -23.46
CA VAL A 25 -4.21 23.93 -22.57
C VAL A 25 -4.68 23.56 -21.16
N LEU A 26 -5.72 24.22 -20.64
CA LEU A 26 -6.29 23.88 -19.34
C LEU A 26 -6.92 22.48 -19.35
N GLN A 27 -7.69 22.16 -20.40
CA GLN A 27 -8.29 20.84 -20.58
C GLN A 27 -7.23 19.75 -20.69
N GLU A 28 -6.14 19.99 -21.44
CA GLU A 28 -5.03 19.04 -21.55
C GLU A 28 -4.36 18.76 -20.20
N ARG A 29 -4.14 19.80 -19.38
CA ARG A 29 -3.57 19.64 -18.04
C ARG A 29 -4.48 18.84 -17.11
N MET A 30 -5.79 19.06 -17.17
CA MET A 30 -6.77 18.28 -16.42
C MET A 30 -6.80 16.82 -16.89
N ALA A 31 -6.85 16.58 -18.21
CA ALA A 31 -6.81 15.25 -18.79
C ALA A 31 -5.54 14.48 -18.39
N ARG A 32 -4.38 15.16 -18.39
CA ARG A 32 -3.11 14.58 -17.97
C ARG A 32 -3.09 14.24 -16.48
N ASN A 33 -3.70 15.05 -15.62
CA ASN A 33 -3.82 14.74 -14.18
C ASN A 33 -4.71 13.53 -13.95
N VAL A 34 -5.85 13.45 -14.64
CA VAL A 34 -6.76 12.30 -14.56
C VAL A 34 -6.07 11.03 -15.04
N MET A 35 -5.37 11.07 -16.18
CA MET A 35 -4.63 9.91 -16.69
C MET A 35 -3.55 9.43 -15.72
N ASP A 36 -2.78 10.34 -15.13
CA ASP A 36 -1.74 10.00 -14.15
C ASP A 36 -2.31 9.29 -12.91
N ARG A 37 -3.50 9.71 -12.44
CA ARG A 37 -4.23 9.03 -11.37
C ARG A 37 -4.77 7.67 -11.79
N GLN A 38 -5.25 7.53 -13.03
CA GLN A 38 -5.72 6.26 -13.57
C GLN A 38 -4.58 5.23 -13.66
N VAL A 39 -3.39 5.65 -14.10
CA VAL A 39 -2.19 4.80 -14.09
C VAL A 39 -1.85 4.34 -12.68
N ALA A 40 -1.84 5.25 -11.71
CA ALA A 40 -1.57 4.88 -10.31
C ALA A 40 -2.59 3.86 -9.78
N PHE A 41 -3.87 4.03 -10.11
CA PHE A 41 -4.94 3.12 -9.73
C PHE A 41 -4.78 1.73 -10.36
N GLN A 42 -4.52 1.67 -11.68
CA GLN A 42 -4.27 0.42 -12.40
C GLN A 42 -3.06 -0.32 -11.83
N ALA A 43 -1.98 0.41 -11.50
CA ALA A 43 -0.79 -0.16 -10.87
C ALA A 43 -1.11 -0.75 -9.49
N ALA A 44 -1.85 -0.03 -8.64
CA ALA A 44 -2.29 -0.55 -7.35
C ALA A 44 -3.17 -1.80 -7.50
N GLN A 45 -4.07 -1.82 -8.50
CA GLN A 45 -4.94 -2.97 -8.74
C GLN A 45 -4.15 -4.20 -9.23
N ALA A 46 -3.18 -4.02 -10.13
CA ALA A 46 -2.31 -5.11 -10.56
C ALA A 46 -1.48 -5.69 -9.39
N ALA A 47 -1.03 -4.85 -8.45
CA ALA A 47 -0.37 -5.32 -7.24
C ALA A 47 -1.31 -6.09 -6.29
N LEU A 48 -2.60 -5.71 -6.20
CA LEU A 48 -3.60 -6.53 -5.49
C LEU A 48 -3.82 -7.87 -6.18
N GLU A 49 -3.98 -7.90 -7.50
CA GLU A 49 -4.18 -9.14 -8.24
C GLU A 49 -3.00 -10.10 -8.06
N GLU A 50 -1.79 -9.57 -8.12
CA GLU A 50 -0.56 -10.31 -7.85
C GLU A 50 -0.49 -10.83 -6.41
N GLY A 51 -0.80 -9.99 -5.42
CA GLY A 51 -0.86 -10.42 -4.02
C GLY A 51 -1.89 -11.53 -3.80
N GLU A 52 -3.01 -11.50 -4.51
CA GLU A 52 -4.06 -12.50 -4.41
C GLU A 52 -3.63 -13.80 -5.07
N TRP A 53 -2.96 -13.70 -6.23
CA TRP A 53 -2.34 -14.84 -6.88
C TRP A 53 -1.32 -15.52 -5.97
N ARG A 54 -0.45 -14.76 -5.29
CA ARG A 54 0.49 -15.28 -4.28
C ARG A 54 -0.23 -15.98 -3.15
N LEU A 55 -1.30 -15.40 -2.61
CA LEU A 55 -2.09 -16.06 -1.58
C LEU A 55 -2.74 -17.36 -2.09
N ARG A 56 -3.15 -17.45 -3.34
CA ARG A 56 -3.78 -18.69 -3.86
C ARG A 56 -2.77 -19.80 -4.15
N HIS A 57 -1.52 -19.44 -4.47
CA HIS A 57 -0.47 -20.38 -4.85
C HIS A 57 0.63 -20.55 -3.79
N ALA A 58 0.53 -19.85 -2.66
CA ALA A 58 1.46 -20.02 -1.56
C ALA A 58 1.31 -21.40 -0.94
N ASP A 59 2.44 -22.08 -0.74
CA ASP A 59 2.48 -23.24 0.13
C ASP A 59 2.44 -22.78 1.57
N TYR A 60 1.30 -23.03 2.22
CA TYR A 60 1.06 -22.73 3.64
C TYR A 60 1.66 -23.77 4.56
N THR A 61 2.92 -24.15 4.30
CA THR A 61 3.69 -25.07 5.13
C THR A 61 4.66 -24.27 6.00
N LEU A 62 4.69 -24.57 7.30
CA LEU A 62 5.67 -24.03 8.24
C LEU A 62 7.09 -24.42 7.78
N PRO A 63 8.13 -23.62 8.07
CA PRO A 63 9.30 -23.51 7.21
C PRO A 63 10.17 -24.79 7.20
N ALA A 64 10.54 -25.23 6.00
CA ALA A 64 11.95 -25.34 5.68
C ALA A 64 12.26 -24.16 4.75
N ALA A 65 13.08 -23.23 5.23
CA ALA A 65 13.48 -22.04 4.48
C ALA A 65 13.97 -22.43 3.08
N GLN A 66 13.34 -21.88 2.03
CA GLN A 66 13.92 -21.69 0.70
C GLN A 66 12.94 -20.98 -0.26
N GLY A 67 13.27 -19.73 -0.64
CA GLY A 67 13.09 -19.18 -1.98
C GLY A 67 11.70 -18.80 -2.50
N GLY A 68 10.62 -19.25 -1.88
CA GLY A 68 9.27 -18.69 -2.07
C GLY A 68 8.91 -17.82 -0.88
N CYS A 69 7.98 -16.88 -1.07
CA CYS A 69 7.40 -16.12 0.02
C CYS A 69 6.76 -17.13 1.00
N THR A 70 7.41 -17.44 2.13
CA THR A 70 6.89 -18.40 3.10
C THR A 70 5.65 -17.76 3.75
N ALA A 71 4.59 -18.54 4.04
CA ALA A 71 3.38 -17.99 4.64
C ALA A 71 3.60 -16.98 5.79
N PRO A 72 4.59 -17.14 6.71
CA PRO A 72 4.90 -16.10 7.71
C PRO A 72 5.56 -14.82 7.16
N ASP A 73 6.35 -14.89 6.08
CA ASP A 73 6.96 -13.71 5.44
C ASP A 73 5.93 -12.91 4.61
N CYS A 74 4.96 -13.60 4.01
CA CYS A 74 3.91 -12.93 3.25
C CYS A 74 2.85 -12.32 4.16
N LEU A 75 2.52 -12.99 5.26
CA LEU A 75 1.44 -12.61 6.18
C LEU A 75 1.94 -11.80 7.39
N ARG A 76 2.75 -10.77 7.14
CA ARG A 76 3.36 -9.98 8.22
C ARG A 76 2.29 -9.25 9.05
N PRO A 77 2.30 -9.42 10.38
CA PRO A 77 1.35 -8.71 11.26
C PRO A 77 1.49 -7.18 11.20
N SER A 78 2.69 -6.68 10.90
CA SER A 78 3.05 -5.25 10.87
C SER A 78 2.44 -4.47 9.69
N ALA A 79 1.82 -5.15 8.73
CA ALA A 79 1.18 -4.51 7.58
C ALA A 79 -0.24 -3.96 7.86
N SER A 80 -0.78 -4.12 9.07
CA SER A 80 -2.16 -3.73 9.44
C SER A 80 -2.51 -2.24 9.29
N HIS A 81 -1.51 -1.37 9.08
CA HIS A 81 -1.67 0.07 8.86
C HIS A 81 -0.95 0.57 7.61
N ALA A 82 -0.76 -0.30 6.62
CA ALA A 82 0.00 0.01 5.42
C ALA A 82 -0.57 1.21 4.62
N SER A 83 -1.87 1.50 4.71
CA SER A 83 -2.48 2.68 4.07
C SER A 83 -1.96 4.02 4.59
N GLN A 84 -1.33 4.05 5.77
CA GLN A 84 -0.76 5.27 6.36
C GLN A 84 0.74 5.41 6.10
N TRP A 85 1.36 4.43 5.44
CA TRP A 85 2.79 4.43 5.21
C TRP A 85 3.22 5.51 4.22
N SER A 86 4.40 6.07 4.46
CA SER A 86 5.06 6.93 3.48
C SER A 86 5.51 6.11 2.26
N ALA A 87 5.66 6.75 1.10
CA ALA A 87 6.18 6.10 -0.10
C ALA A 87 7.57 5.46 0.14
N ALA A 88 8.41 6.05 0.99
CA ALA A 88 9.70 5.48 1.37
C ALA A 88 9.55 4.19 2.21
N HIS A 89 8.53 4.11 3.05
CA HIS A 89 8.23 2.92 3.84
C HIS A 89 7.70 1.79 2.94
N TRP A 90 6.81 2.11 1.99
CA TRP A 90 6.33 1.18 0.96
C TRP A 90 7.45 0.52 0.15
N ARG A 91 8.50 1.27 -0.21
CA ARG A 91 9.64 0.71 -0.95
C ARG A 91 10.45 -0.32 -0.14
N ARG A 92 10.45 -0.21 1.20
CA ARG A 92 11.23 -1.10 2.07
C ARG A 92 10.46 -2.35 2.48
N GLU A 93 9.20 -2.18 2.86
CA GLU A 93 8.40 -3.27 3.46
C GLU A 93 7.40 -3.90 2.48
N GLY A 94 7.02 -3.19 1.41
CA GLY A 94 6.06 -3.67 0.43
C GLY A 94 6.67 -4.67 -0.54
N LEU A 95 5.96 -5.76 -0.80
CA LEU A 95 6.33 -6.74 -1.81
C LEU A 95 6.21 -6.10 -3.20
N ALA A 96 7.26 -6.15 -4.01
CA ALA A 96 7.23 -5.59 -5.34
C ALA A 96 6.33 -6.43 -6.27
N TYR A 97 5.62 -5.75 -7.16
CA TYR A 97 5.03 -6.38 -8.32
C TYR A 97 6.12 -6.85 -9.29
N GLY A 98 5.90 -8.00 -9.93
CA GLY A 98 6.82 -8.59 -10.92
C GLY A 98 7.66 -9.75 -10.39
N ASP A 99 7.83 -9.89 -9.07
CA ASP A 99 8.64 -11.00 -8.49
C ASP A 99 8.06 -12.39 -8.76
N SER A 100 6.80 -12.48 -9.20
CA SER A 100 6.12 -13.72 -9.64
C SER A 100 6.31 -14.07 -11.10
N GLY A 101 7.00 -13.21 -11.87
CA GLY A 101 7.05 -13.28 -13.33
C GLY A 101 5.90 -12.55 -14.05
N ALA A 102 5.11 -11.74 -13.32
CA ALA A 102 4.10 -10.90 -13.93
C ALA A 102 4.72 -9.87 -14.92
N PRO A 103 4.08 -9.60 -16.07
CA PRO A 103 4.63 -8.71 -17.08
C PRO A 103 4.75 -7.28 -16.56
N PRO A 104 5.77 -6.51 -16.98
CA PRO A 104 5.95 -5.14 -16.51
C PRO A 104 4.75 -4.28 -16.87
N LEU A 105 4.31 -3.46 -15.92
CA LEU A 105 3.21 -2.52 -16.12
C LEU A 105 3.72 -1.28 -16.86
N ALA A 106 2.98 -0.86 -17.89
CA ALA A 106 3.31 0.33 -18.64
C ALA A 106 2.86 1.60 -17.89
N GLY A 107 3.66 2.66 -18.00
CA GLY A 107 3.27 4.02 -17.60
C GLY A 107 3.50 4.37 -16.13
N GLY A 108 3.71 3.41 -15.24
CA GLY A 108 4.09 3.69 -13.84
C GLY A 108 5.56 4.14 -13.74
N SER A 109 5.84 5.08 -12.84
CA SER A 109 7.22 5.52 -12.55
C SER A 109 8.03 4.47 -11.77
N GLU A 110 7.37 3.63 -10.99
CA GLU A 110 7.96 2.54 -10.21
C GLU A 110 7.02 1.33 -10.18
N PRO A 111 7.53 0.09 -10.01
CA PRO A 111 6.69 -1.08 -9.81
C PRO A 111 5.80 -0.93 -8.56
N PRO A 112 4.49 -1.20 -8.65
CA PRO A 112 3.59 -1.09 -7.51
C PRO A 112 3.95 -2.11 -6.42
N ARG A 113 3.50 -1.85 -5.19
CA ARG A 113 3.79 -2.66 -4.01
C ARG A 113 2.51 -3.22 -3.41
N VAL A 114 2.59 -4.36 -2.75
CA VAL A 114 1.49 -4.94 -1.97
C VAL A 114 2.00 -5.44 -0.62
N THR A 115 1.18 -5.30 0.41
CA THR A 115 1.36 -5.94 1.71
C THR A 115 0.19 -6.88 1.98
N LEU A 116 0.43 -7.93 2.75
CA LEU A 116 -0.60 -8.89 3.13
C LEU A 116 -0.57 -9.01 4.66
N ALA A 117 -1.67 -8.64 5.30
CA ALA A 117 -1.82 -8.59 6.75
C ALA A 117 -2.93 -9.54 7.20
N VAL A 118 -2.64 -10.45 8.13
CA VAL A 118 -3.70 -11.28 8.71
C VAL A 118 -4.54 -10.41 9.65
N ARG A 119 -5.82 -10.26 9.34
CA ARG A 119 -6.77 -9.51 10.17
C ARG A 119 -7.49 -10.38 11.18
N ALA A 120 -7.77 -11.62 10.83
CA ALA A 120 -8.37 -12.59 11.74
C ALA A 120 -8.10 -14.01 11.28
N SER A 121 -7.96 -14.93 12.23
CA SER A 121 -7.98 -16.38 11.98
C SER A 121 -8.95 -17.03 12.96
N VAL A 122 -9.89 -17.81 12.42
CA VAL A 122 -10.92 -18.49 13.19
C VAL A 122 -10.86 -19.98 12.87
N CYS A 123 -10.50 -20.77 13.87
CA CYS A 123 -10.43 -22.22 13.78
C CYS A 123 -11.64 -22.86 14.50
N PRO A 124 -12.39 -23.76 13.85
CA PRO A 124 -13.44 -24.52 14.52
C PRO A 124 -12.85 -25.50 15.54
N LYS A 125 -13.65 -25.92 16.54
CA LYS A 125 -13.23 -26.89 17.55
C LYS A 125 -12.85 -28.25 16.95
N THR A 126 -13.58 -28.66 15.90
CA THR A 126 -13.34 -29.85 15.11
C THR A 126 -13.14 -29.47 13.64
N GLY A 127 -12.32 -30.22 12.90
CA GLY A 127 -12.07 -29.99 11.47
C GLY A 127 -10.62 -29.63 11.14
N ALA A 128 -10.27 -29.85 9.87
CA ALA A 128 -8.90 -29.75 9.35
C ALA A 128 -8.51 -28.35 8.86
N PHE A 129 -9.43 -27.39 8.80
CA PHE A 129 -9.20 -26.07 8.21
C PHE A 129 -9.63 -24.93 9.12
N CYS A 130 -8.90 -23.81 9.04
CA CYS A 130 -9.24 -22.55 9.68
C CYS A 130 -9.59 -21.50 8.62
N ARG A 131 -10.56 -20.64 8.94
CA ARG A 131 -10.92 -19.49 8.11
C ARG A 131 -10.02 -18.32 8.46
N VAL A 132 -9.21 -17.86 7.52
CA VAL A 132 -8.28 -16.75 7.72
C VAL A 132 -8.69 -15.58 6.83
N ARG A 133 -8.88 -14.40 7.44
CA ARG A 133 -9.11 -13.14 6.72
C ARG A 133 -7.78 -12.41 6.60
N VAL A 134 -7.36 -12.22 5.36
CA VAL A 134 -6.17 -11.46 4.99
C VAL A 134 -6.63 -10.15 4.37
N GLU A 135 -6.12 -9.05 4.89
CA GLU A 135 -6.23 -7.74 4.24
C GLU A 135 -4.99 -7.51 3.41
N MET A 136 -5.22 -7.04 2.21
CA MET A 136 -4.20 -6.72 1.25
C MET A 136 -4.26 -5.22 1.00
N THR A 137 -3.15 -4.55 1.20
CA THR A 137 -3.04 -3.13 0.88
C THR A 137 -2.04 -3.00 -0.24
N ALA A 138 -2.44 -2.36 -1.34
CA ALA A 138 -1.56 -2.09 -2.46
C ALA A 138 -1.31 -0.60 -2.62
N PHE A 139 -0.09 -0.27 -3.05
CA PHE A 139 0.36 1.06 -3.37
C PHE A 139 0.83 1.10 -4.82
N GLY A 140 0.24 1.96 -5.63
CA GLY A 140 0.61 2.16 -7.03
C GLY A 140 1.13 3.57 -7.28
N TRP A 141 2.18 3.67 -8.10
CA TRP A 141 2.69 4.95 -8.59
C TRP A 141 2.10 5.28 -9.96
N GLY A 142 1.76 6.55 -10.17
CA GLY A 142 1.44 7.09 -11.49
C GLY A 142 2.69 7.25 -12.35
N ALA A 143 2.51 7.87 -13.51
CA ALA A 143 3.62 8.28 -14.38
C ALA A 143 4.53 9.30 -13.69
N ARG A 144 4.01 10.06 -12.72
CA ARG A 144 4.81 10.89 -11.81
C ARG A 144 4.96 10.21 -10.45
N SER A 145 6.15 10.29 -9.88
CA SER A 145 6.49 9.67 -8.58
C SER A 145 5.71 10.23 -7.38
N VAL A 146 5.10 11.41 -7.53
CA VAL A 146 4.25 12.05 -6.51
C VAL A 146 2.79 11.59 -6.57
N THR A 147 2.34 11.14 -7.74
CA THR A 147 0.97 10.68 -7.95
C THR A 147 0.91 9.22 -7.50
N HIS A 148 0.05 8.92 -6.55
CA HIS A 148 -0.08 7.58 -6.01
C HIS A 148 -1.53 7.23 -5.74
N ALA A 149 -1.81 5.93 -5.70
CA ALA A 149 -3.09 5.37 -5.32
C ALA A 149 -2.86 4.25 -4.30
N ILE A 150 -3.73 4.17 -3.30
CA ILE A 150 -3.72 3.11 -2.30
C ILE A 150 -5.06 2.40 -2.39
N LEU A 151 -5.02 1.07 -2.49
CA LEU A 151 -6.21 0.22 -2.55
C LEU A 151 -6.14 -0.83 -1.46
N GLU A 152 -7.28 -1.15 -0.86
CA GLU A 152 -7.41 -2.19 0.14
C GLU A 152 -8.41 -3.25 -0.31
N ARG A 153 -8.08 -4.52 -0.10
CA ARG A 153 -8.96 -5.66 -0.37
C ARG A 153 -8.85 -6.67 0.76
N CYS A 154 -9.99 -7.18 1.23
CA CYS A 154 -10.01 -8.31 2.16
C CYS A 154 -10.34 -9.60 1.41
N VAL A 155 -9.51 -10.62 1.60
CA VAL A 155 -9.72 -11.98 1.06
C VAL A 155 -9.84 -12.96 2.21
N THR A 156 -10.71 -13.96 2.04
CA THR A 156 -10.84 -15.06 3.01
C THR A 156 -10.28 -16.33 2.41
N LEU A 157 -9.40 -16.98 3.17
CA LEU A 157 -8.71 -18.21 2.78
C LEU A 157 -9.07 -19.33 3.77
N MET A 158 -9.07 -20.56 3.27
CA MET A 158 -9.15 -21.75 4.10
C MET A 158 -7.75 -22.34 4.20
N LEU A 159 -7.13 -22.24 5.38
CA LEU A 159 -5.79 -22.75 5.61
C LEU A 159 -5.85 -24.06 6.42
N PRO A 160 -4.89 -24.99 6.23
CA PRO A 160 -4.75 -26.14 7.11
C PRO A 160 -4.68 -25.70 8.58
N ARG A 161 -5.24 -26.50 9.47
CA ARG A 161 -5.37 -26.18 10.90
C ARG A 161 -4.05 -25.74 11.53
N ALA A 162 -2.95 -26.45 11.25
CA ALA A 162 -1.63 -26.13 11.77
C ALA A 162 -1.18 -24.70 11.39
N ALA A 163 -1.38 -24.30 10.14
CA ALA A 163 -1.05 -22.94 9.67
C ALA A 163 -1.98 -21.89 10.30
N GLY A 164 -3.29 -22.17 10.36
CA GLY A 164 -4.26 -21.27 10.97
C GLY A 164 -4.00 -21.04 12.46
N GLU A 165 -3.66 -22.08 13.22
CA GLU A 165 -3.31 -21.99 14.64
C GLU A 165 -1.98 -21.26 14.85
N ALA A 166 -0.97 -21.50 14.00
CA ALA A 166 0.29 -20.76 14.05
C ALA A 166 0.09 -19.24 13.87
N LEU A 167 -0.81 -18.82 12.97
CA LEU A 167 -1.16 -17.41 12.80
C LEU A 167 -1.86 -16.82 14.04
N ILE A 168 -2.70 -17.60 14.72
CA ILE A 168 -3.32 -17.17 16.00
C ILE A 168 -2.22 -16.91 17.03
N GLN A 169 -1.25 -17.82 17.16
CA GLN A 169 -0.16 -17.67 18.13
C GLN A 169 0.76 -16.50 17.80
N ALA A 170 1.14 -16.34 16.53
CA ALA A 170 1.96 -15.21 16.08
C ALA A 170 1.29 -13.86 16.37
N ARG A 171 -0.04 -13.77 16.17
CA ARG A 171 -0.79 -12.54 16.48
C ARG A 171 -0.82 -12.25 17.98
N ARG A 172 -0.97 -13.26 18.83
CA ARG A 172 -0.92 -13.09 20.30
C ARG A 172 0.44 -12.58 20.74
N ALA A 173 1.52 -13.22 20.25
CA ALA A 173 2.87 -12.79 20.55
C ALA A 173 3.15 -11.34 20.11
N LEU A 174 2.57 -10.90 18.98
CA LEU A 174 2.67 -9.49 18.57
C LEU A 174 1.86 -8.56 19.48
N ALA A 175 0.63 -8.92 19.85
CA ALA A 175 -0.18 -8.14 20.77
C ALA A 175 0.51 -7.97 22.13
N ASP A 176 1.12 -9.04 22.64
CA ASP A 176 1.90 -9.01 23.88
C ASP A 176 3.12 -8.07 23.76
N ASN A 177 3.74 -7.99 22.58
CA ASN A 177 4.85 -7.07 22.31
C ASN A 177 4.38 -5.61 22.13
N ASP A 178 3.22 -5.37 21.54
CA ASP A 178 2.65 -4.01 21.40
C ASP A 178 2.19 -3.45 22.76
N ASP A 179 1.77 -4.32 23.68
CA ASP A 179 1.49 -3.98 25.09
C ASP A 179 2.77 -3.68 25.90
N ALA A 180 3.95 -4.08 25.39
CA ALA A 180 5.23 -3.74 25.99
C ALA A 180 5.53 -2.24 25.76
N ARG A 181 5.05 -1.42 26.69
CA ARG A 181 5.24 0.02 26.67
C ARG A 181 6.74 0.33 26.74
N VAL A 182 7.28 1.03 25.74
CA VAL A 182 8.63 1.58 25.79
C VAL A 182 8.69 2.61 26.92
N ILE A 183 9.23 2.20 28.07
CA ILE A 183 9.54 3.13 29.16
C ILE A 183 10.75 3.92 28.69
N HIS A 184 10.51 5.13 28.19
CA HIS A 184 11.60 6.09 27.98
C HIS A 184 12.24 6.34 29.36
N PRO A 185 13.54 6.08 29.54
CA PRO A 185 14.22 6.50 30.76
C PRO A 185 14.09 8.01 30.83
N LEU A 186 13.38 8.48 31.87
CA LEU A 186 13.20 9.90 32.13
C LEU A 186 14.58 10.58 32.07
N LYS A 187 14.72 11.54 31.18
CA LYS A 187 15.95 12.29 30.97
C LYS A 187 16.13 13.24 32.17
N GLY A 188 16.91 12.83 33.17
CA GLY A 188 17.44 13.71 34.23
C GLY A 188 16.96 13.40 35.65
N PRO A 189 17.74 13.75 36.69
CA PRO A 189 17.75 13.03 37.96
C PRO A 189 16.76 13.62 38.97
N SER A 190 15.56 13.05 39.05
CA SER A 190 14.82 13.08 40.31
C SER A 190 15.19 11.81 41.08
N ARG A 191 16.05 11.97 42.10
CA ARG A 191 16.28 10.93 43.11
C ARG A 191 14.93 10.40 43.57
N PRO A 192 14.72 9.08 43.57
CA PRO A 192 13.39 8.57 43.83
C PRO A 192 13.06 8.66 45.32
N ALA A 193 11.92 9.30 45.62
CA ALA A 193 11.38 9.56 46.96
C ALA A 193 11.08 8.30 47.80
N TRP A 194 11.18 7.09 47.22
CA TRP A 194 10.94 5.84 47.95
C TRP A 194 11.99 5.54 49.04
N ARG A 195 13.15 6.21 49.02
CA ARG A 195 14.17 6.04 50.08
C ARG A 195 13.85 6.73 51.40
N GLU A 196 12.83 7.59 51.47
CA GLU A 196 12.38 8.22 52.73
C GLU A 196 11.27 7.44 53.45
N VAL A 197 10.65 6.46 52.78
CA VAL A 197 9.57 5.63 53.35
C VAL A 197 10.10 4.36 54.05
N LEU A 198 11.40 4.07 53.94
CA LEU A 198 12.07 2.94 54.59
C LEU A 198 13.04 3.36 55.70
N ARG A 199 12.74 4.44 56.43
CA ARG A 199 13.32 4.70 57.76
C ARG A 199 12.27 4.65 58.83
#